data_AF-A0A7Y1US59-F1
#
_entry.id   AF-A0A7Y1US59-F1
#
_cell.length_a   1.000
_cell.length_b   1.000
_cell.length_c   1.000
_cell.angle_alpha   90.00
_cell.angle_beta   90.00
_cell.angle_gamma   90.00
#
_symmetry.space_group_name_H-M   'P 1'
#
loop_
_entity.id
_entity.type
_entity.pdbx_description
1 polymer ?
#
loop_
_entity_poly.entity_id
_entity_poly.type
_entity_poly.pdbx_seq_one_letter_code
_entity_poly.pdbx_strand_id
1 'polypeptide(L)'
;SWLNPKKIRSITIVGSAKMVTWDDLELNTPVAIYDKGAVKAPETSDYGQFLRVAMWDNEVRLPRLANDEPLQVQAEAFLEATTADNGRLPDGELAAGVGRVLDAVALSLKQDGAPVRPADRATR
;
A
#
# COMPACT_ATOMS: atom_id res chain seq x y z
N SER A 1 13.03 10.46 2.43
CA SER A 1 14.43 10.89 2.56
C SER A 1 14.52 11.94 3.65
N TRP A 2 15.48 11.82 4.56
CA TRP A 2 15.73 12.82 5.61
C TRP A 2 16.16 14.19 5.05
N LEU A 3 16.76 14.21 3.86
CA LEU A 3 17.16 15.43 3.16
C LEU A 3 16.00 16.11 2.42
N ASN A 4 14.82 15.48 2.35
CA ASN A 4 13.67 16.10 1.74
C ASN A 4 13.12 17.17 2.70
N PRO A 5 13.11 18.47 2.33
CA PRO A 5 12.57 19.52 3.18
C PRO A 5 11.06 19.36 3.42
N LYS A 6 10.37 18.57 2.60
CA LYS A 6 8.98 18.17 2.79
C LYS A 6 8.92 16.76 3.36
N LYS A 7 8.37 16.63 4.57
CA LYS A 7 7.98 15.33 5.12
C LYS A 7 6.82 14.77 4.29
N ILE A 8 6.99 13.54 3.80
CA ILE A 8 5.97 12.81 3.03
C ILE A 8 5.89 11.41 3.63
N ARG A 9 4.66 10.98 3.95
CA ARG A 9 4.34 9.63 4.44
C ARG A 9 3.03 9.20 3.81
N SER A 10 3.13 8.73 2.58
CA SER A 10 1.96 8.40 1.79
C SER A 10 2.10 7.07 1.10
N ILE A 11 0.98 6.38 0.94
CA ILE A 11 0.86 5.15 0.17
C ILE A 11 -0.18 5.39 -0.92
N THR A 12 0.10 4.92 -2.13
CA THR A 12 -0.87 4.93 -3.25
C THR A 12 -1.03 3.51 -3.75
N ILE A 13 -2.26 3.02 -3.73
CA ILE A 13 -2.64 1.72 -4.26
C ILE A 13 -3.43 1.98 -5.53
N VAL A 14 -2.95 1.47 -6.65
CA VAL A 14 -3.60 1.58 -7.96
C VAL A 14 -4.20 0.22 -8.32
N GLY A 15 -5.52 0.13 -8.28
CA GLY A 15 -6.26 -1.00 -8.81
C GLY A 15 -6.74 -0.74 -10.24
N SER A 16 -7.21 -1.79 -10.91
CA SER A 16 -7.80 -1.69 -12.25
C SER A 16 -9.13 -0.91 -12.26
N ALA A 17 -9.87 -0.94 -11.15
CA ALA A 17 -11.19 -0.31 -11.04
C ALA A 17 -11.21 0.94 -10.13
N LYS A 18 -10.36 0.98 -9.10
CA LYS A 18 -10.32 2.08 -8.13
C LYS A 18 -8.90 2.29 -7.64
N MET A 19 -8.62 3.49 -7.16
CA MET A 19 -7.36 3.85 -6.52
C MET A 19 -7.60 4.29 -5.08
N VAL A 20 -6.62 4.08 -4.22
CA VAL A 20 -6.65 4.57 -2.84
C VAL A 20 -5.36 5.29 -2.54
N THR A 21 -5.45 6.48 -1.95
CA THR A 21 -4.31 7.15 -1.31
C THR A 21 -4.50 7.14 0.18
N TRP A 22 -3.41 6.94 0.90
CA TRP A 22 -3.30 7.18 2.33
C TRP A 22 -2.19 8.20 2.59
N ASP A 23 -2.47 9.23 3.38
CA ASP A 23 -1.52 10.25 3.84
C ASP A 23 -1.55 10.30 5.38
N ASP A 24 -0.50 9.78 6.02
CA ASP A 24 -0.32 9.76 7.48
C ASP A 24 -0.25 11.18 8.09
N LEU A 25 0.00 12.20 7.28
CA LEU A 25 0.11 13.59 7.73
C LEU A 25 -1.24 14.34 7.68
N GLU A 26 -2.26 13.78 7.03
CA GLU A 26 -3.61 14.36 6.97
C GLU A 26 -4.47 13.86 8.14
N LEU A 27 -4.86 14.76 9.03
CA LEU A 27 -5.50 14.39 10.30
C LEU A 27 -7.00 14.11 10.19
N ASN A 28 -7.68 14.68 9.20
CA ASN A 28 -9.15 14.61 9.11
C ASN A 28 -9.61 13.56 8.11
N THR A 29 -8.96 13.49 6.96
CA THR A 29 -9.29 12.57 5.87
C THR A 29 -8.03 11.91 5.30
N PRO A 30 -7.31 11.09 6.10
CA PRO A 30 -6.04 10.49 5.66
C PRO A 30 -6.23 9.52 4.50
N VAL A 31 -7.44 9.01 4.25
CA VAL A 31 -7.74 8.10 3.15
C VAL A 31 -8.63 8.77 2.12
N ALA A 32 -8.26 8.65 0.84
CA ALA A 32 -9.10 9.01 -0.29
C ALA A 32 -9.23 7.83 -1.26
N ILE A 33 -10.47 7.50 -1.61
CA ILE A 33 -10.82 6.45 -2.57
C ILE A 33 -11.30 7.12 -3.84
N TYR A 34 -10.62 6.85 -4.95
CA TYR A 34 -10.93 7.40 -6.26
C TYR A 34 -11.61 6.34 -7.10
N ASP A 35 -12.85 6.58 -7.51
CA ASP A 35 -13.50 5.83 -8.57
C ASP A 35 -13.10 6.38 -9.93
N LYS A 36 -11.81 6.20 -10.24
CA LYS A 36 -11.18 6.68 -11.46
C LYS A 36 -10.32 5.57 -12.05
N GLY A 37 -10.46 5.36 -13.35
CA GLY A 37 -9.72 4.30 -14.02
C GLY A 37 -9.78 4.40 -15.53
N ALA A 38 -9.12 3.44 -16.17
CA ALA A 38 -9.12 3.28 -17.62
C ALA A 38 -9.18 1.80 -18.01
N VAL A 39 -9.95 1.49 -19.05
CA VAL A 39 -9.92 0.19 -19.73
C VAL A 39 -9.11 0.29 -21.01
N LYS A 40 -8.59 -0.84 -21.50
CA LYS A 40 -7.94 -0.88 -22.80
C LYS A 40 -9.01 -0.75 -23.88
N ALA A 41 -9.04 0.40 -24.58
CA ALA A 41 -9.94 0.60 -25.70
C ALA A 41 -9.56 -0.30 -26.89
N PRO A 42 -10.53 -0.71 -27.74
CA PRO A 42 -10.21 -1.19 -29.07
C PRO A 42 -9.45 -0.11 -29.85
N GLU A 43 -8.61 -0.53 -30.81
CA GLU A 43 -7.82 0.40 -31.65
C GLU A 43 -8.75 1.46 -32.26
N THR A 44 -8.60 2.69 -31.78
CA THR A 44 -9.37 3.85 -32.22
C THR A 44 -8.37 4.83 -32.82
N SER A 45 -8.63 5.29 -34.03
CA SER A 45 -7.77 6.23 -34.77
C SER A 45 -7.82 7.67 -34.21
N ASP A 46 -8.73 7.94 -33.27
CA ASP A 46 -8.93 9.24 -32.63
C ASP A 46 -8.69 9.19 -31.11
N TYR A 47 -7.68 9.94 -30.67
CA TYR A 47 -7.32 10.11 -29.26
C TYR A 47 -8.46 10.74 -28.44
N GLY A 48 -9.28 11.61 -29.04
CA GLY A 48 -10.43 12.21 -28.38
C GLY A 48 -11.52 11.19 -28.02
N GLN A 49 -11.80 10.24 -28.92
CA GLN A 49 -12.69 9.11 -28.65
C GLN A 49 -12.12 8.14 -27.62
N PHE A 50 -10.82 7.85 -27.68
CA PHE A 50 -10.15 7.00 -26.68
C PHE A 50 -10.38 7.50 -25.25
N LEU A 51 -10.14 8.80 -25.00
CA LEU A 51 -10.30 9.38 -23.66
C LEU A 51 -11.76 9.32 -23.15
N ARG A 52 -12.75 9.39 -24.04
CA ARG A 52 -14.18 9.39 -23.67
C ARG A 52 -14.78 8.01 -23.47
N VAL A 53 -14.29 6.99 -24.19
CA VAL A 53 -14.84 5.63 -24.14
C VAL A 53 -14.11 4.76 -23.12
N ALA A 54 -12.83 5.06 -22.87
CA ALA A 54 -11.94 4.17 -22.13
C ALA A 54 -11.70 4.60 -20.68
N MET A 55 -12.08 5.80 -20.26
CA MET A 55 -11.81 6.30 -18.91
C MET A 55 -13.10 6.69 -18.20
N TRP A 56 -13.08 6.57 -16.87
CA TRP A 56 -14.10 7.14 -16.00
C TRP A 56 -13.43 7.90 -14.85
N ASP A 57 -14.13 8.91 -14.37
CA ASP A 57 -13.75 9.73 -13.23
C ASP A 57 -15.05 10.11 -12.51
N ASN A 58 -15.49 9.23 -11.62
CA ASN A 58 -16.80 9.32 -10.99
C ASN A 58 -16.70 10.11 -9.68
N GLU A 59 -16.67 9.40 -8.56
CA GLU A 59 -16.65 9.99 -7.22
C GLU A 59 -15.30 9.81 -6.53
N VAL A 60 -15.02 10.73 -5.62
CA VAL A 60 -13.97 10.60 -4.63
C VAL A 60 -14.63 10.45 -3.26
N ARG A 61 -14.33 9.38 -2.54
CA ARG A 61 -14.84 9.13 -1.19
C ARG A 61 -13.75 9.38 -0.17
N LEU A 62 -14.06 10.19 0.83
CA LEU A 62 -13.19 10.52 1.96
C LEU A 62 -13.81 9.94 3.24
N PRO A 63 -13.63 8.64 3.52
CA PRO A 63 -14.21 8.02 4.71
C PRO A 63 -13.64 8.66 5.98
N ARG A 64 -14.51 8.90 6.96
CA ARG A 64 -14.08 9.27 8.30
C ARG A 64 -13.47 8.04 8.97
N LEU A 65 -12.24 8.17 9.44
CA LEU A 65 -11.56 7.12 10.20
C LEU A 65 -11.49 7.52 11.68
N ALA A 66 -11.54 6.52 12.56
CA ALA A 66 -11.25 6.74 13.98
C ALA A 66 -9.75 7.06 14.12
N ASN A 67 -9.44 8.11 14.87
CA ASN A 67 -8.07 8.49 15.20
C ASN A 67 -7.73 7.92 16.58
N ASP A 68 -7.67 6.59 16.67
CA ASP A 68 -7.15 5.92 17.84
C ASP A 68 -5.63 6.07 17.90
N GLU A 69 -5.06 6.07 19.10
CA GLU A 69 -3.61 6.15 19.26
C GLU A 69 -2.97 4.84 18.75
N PRO A 70 -2.17 4.86 17.67
CA PRO A 70 -1.76 3.62 17.00
C PRO A 70 -0.94 2.67 17.87
N LEU A 71 -0.10 3.21 18.77
CA LEU A 71 0.74 2.39 19.64
C LEU A 71 -0.09 1.67 20.71
N GLN A 72 -1.10 2.33 21.27
CA GLN A 72 -2.05 1.76 22.20
C GLN A 72 -2.81 0.60 21.55
N VAL A 73 -3.40 0.83 20.36
CA VAL A 73 -4.11 -0.24 19.62
C VAL A 73 -3.19 -1.43 19.35
N GLN A 74 -1.93 -1.17 18.98
CA GLN A 74 -0.95 -2.22 18.76
C GLN A 74 -0.58 -2.97 20.05
N ALA A 75 -0.41 -2.27 21.18
CA ALA A 75 -0.06 -2.87 22.46
C ALA A 75 -1.21 -3.71 23.02
N GLU A 76 -2.45 -3.23 22.88
CA GLU A 76 -3.66 -3.98 23.23
C GLU A 76 -3.75 -5.27 22.40
N ALA A 77 -3.61 -5.17 21.08
CA ALA A 77 -3.62 -6.34 20.20
C ALA A 77 -2.50 -7.35 20.53
N PHE A 78 -1.33 -6.87 20.94
CA PHE A 78 -0.24 -7.74 21.40
C PHE A 78 -0.61 -8.48 22.68
N LEU A 79 -1.14 -7.79 23.70
CA LEU A 79 -1.56 -8.42 24.95
C LEU A 79 -2.68 -9.43 24.72
N GLU A 80 -3.66 -9.12 23.87
CA GLU A 80 -4.70 -10.05 23.45
C GLU A 80 -4.11 -11.31 22.83
N ALA A 81 -3.16 -11.17 21.89
CA ALA A 81 -2.51 -12.32 21.25
C ALA A 81 -1.71 -13.19 22.23
N THR A 82 -1.20 -12.63 23.33
CA THR A 82 -0.48 -13.41 24.37
C THR A 82 -1.40 -14.13 25.35
N THR A 83 -2.64 -13.65 25.52
CA THR A 83 -3.57 -14.12 26.55
C THR A 83 -4.73 -14.94 25.99
N ALA A 84 -5.08 -14.73 24.73
CA ALA A 84 -6.15 -15.45 24.08
C ALA A 84 -5.66 -16.78 23.49
N ASP A 85 -6.31 -17.87 23.86
CA ASP A 85 -6.14 -19.21 23.25
C ASP A 85 -6.79 -19.28 21.84
N ASN A 86 -6.81 -18.15 21.13
CA ASN A 86 -7.56 -17.97 19.87
C ASN A 86 -6.67 -18.11 18.62
N GLY A 87 -5.41 -18.52 18.78
CA GLY A 87 -4.52 -18.84 17.66
C GLY A 87 -4.15 -17.64 16.77
N ARG A 88 -4.49 -16.40 17.15
CA ARG A 88 -4.05 -15.18 16.46
C ARG A 88 -2.62 -14.83 16.86
N LEU A 89 -1.69 -15.69 16.49
CA LEU A 89 -0.27 -15.38 16.60
C LEU A 89 0.06 -14.19 15.66
N PRO A 90 0.96 -13.28 16.07
CA PRO A 90 1.57 -12.34 15.14
C PRO A 90 2.10 -13.14 13.94
N ASP A 91 1.77 -12.71 12.72
CA ASP A 91 2.16 -13.42 11.51
C ASP A 91 3.69 -13.33 11.32
N GLY A 92 4.41 -14.26 11.95
CA GLY A 92 5.86 -14.33 11.88
C GLY A 92 6.36 -14.53 10.46
N GLU A 93 5.54 -15.12 9.58
CA GLU A 93 5.86 -15.25 8.16
C GLU A 93 5.76 -13.91 7.43
N LEU A 94 4.78 -13.07 7.76
CA LEU A 94 4.73 -11.68 7.27
C LEU A 94 6.00 -10.92 7.69
N ALA A 95 6.37 -10.98 8.97
CA ALA A 95 7.57 -10.30 9.48
C ALA A 95 8.86 -10.81 8.79
N ALA A 96 9.02 -12.13 8.65
CA ALA A 96 10.13 -12.72 7.91
C ALA A 96 10.11 -12.32 6.42
N GLY A 97 8.93 -12.23 5.82
CA GLY A 97 8.74 -11.76 4.45
C GLY A 97 9.25 -10.33 4.24
N VAL A 98 8.92 -9.40 5.16
CA VAL A 98 9.43 -8.03 5.12
C VAL A 98 10.96 -8.02 5.17
N GLY A 99 11.57 -8.81 6.07
CA GLY A 99 13.03 -8.95 6.14
C GLY A 99 13.64 -9.42 4.82
N ARG A 100 13.10 -10.48 4.21
CA ARG A 100 13.56 -11.01 2.91
C ARG A 100 13.48 -9.97 1.78
N VAL A 101 12.45 -9.13 1.78
CA VAL A 101 12.33 -8.04 0.80
C VAL A 101 13.38 -6.96 1.05
N LEU A 102 13.60 -6.55 2.30
CA LEU A 102 14.62 -5.57 2.65
C LEU A 102 16.04 -6.04 2.27
N ASP A 103 16.34 -7.33 2.47
CA ASP A 103 17.61 -7.94 2.06
C ASP A 103 17.79 -7.90 0.53
N ALA A 104 16.73 -8.22 -0.22
CA ALA A 104 16.75 -8.15 -1.69
C ALA A 104 16.95 -6.73 -2.20
N VAL A 105 16.29 -5.74 -1.58
CA VAL A 105 16.49 -4.32 -1.88
C VAL A 105 17.94 -3.91 -1.59
N ALA A 106 18.50 -4.32 -0.46
CA ALA A 106 19.89 -4.01 -0.11
C ALA A 106 20.89 -4.62 -1.11
N LEU A 107 20.63 -5.83 -1.60
CA LEU A 107 21.45 -6.44 -2.64
C LEU A 107 21.29 -5.73 -3.99
N SER A 108 20.07 -5.38 -4.38
CA SER A 108 19.78 -4.62 -5.61
C SER A 108 20.53 -3.30 -5.63
N LEU A 109 20.54 -2.56 -4.50
CA LEU A 109 21.29 -1.31 -4.37
C LEU A 109 22.81 -1.49 -4.55
N LYS A 110 23.38 -2.62 -4.13
CA LYS A 110 24.80 -2.94 -4.36
C LYS A 110 25.11 -3.32 -5.81
N GLN A 111 24.09 -3.64 -6.59
CA GLN A 111 24.18 -4.04 -7.99
C GLN A 111 23.61 -2.95 -8.91
N ASP A 112 23.78 -1.68 -8.54
CA ASP A 112 23.32 -0.50 -9.30
C ASP A 112 21.81 -0.54 -9.63
N GLY A 113 21.00 -1.11 -8.75
CA GLY A 113 19.55 -1.23 -8.93
C GLY A 113 19.10 -2.39 -9.80
N ALA A 114 19.97 -3.36 -10.08
CA ALA A 114 19.58 -4.58 -10.80
C ALA A 114 18.45 -5.32 -10.05
N PRO A 115 17.50 -5.94 -10.78
CA PRO A 115 16.39 -6.65 -10.15
C PRO A 115 16.89 -7.89 -9.39
N VAL A 116 16.53 -7.97 -8.12
CA VAL A 116 16.83 -9.10 -7.23
C VAL A 116 15.52 -9.71 -6.74
N ARG A 117 15.41 -11.03 -6.86
CA ARG A 117 14.27 -11.77 -6.31
C ARG A 117 14.44 -11.96 -4.80
N PRO A 118 13.43 -11.62 -3.97
CA PRO A 118 13.45 -11.97 -2.54
C PRO A 118 13.58 -13.48 -2.34
N ALA A 119 14.29 -13.90 -1.29
CA ALA A 119 14.42 -15.31 -0.97
C ALA A 119 13.03 -15.95 -0.81
N ASP A 120 12.87 -17.16 -1.35
CA ASP A 120 11.63 -17.91 -1.16
C ASP A 120 11.48 -18.31 0.32
N ARG A 121 10.26 -18.69 0.70
CA ARG A 121 10.04 -19.28 2.03
C ARG A 121 10.93 -20.51 2.16
N ALA A 122 11.67 -20.63 3.26
CA ALA A 122 12.32 -21.88 3.59
C ALA A 122 11.22 -22.96 3.71
N THR A 123 11.13 -23.85 2.72
CA THR A 123 10.32 -25.06 2.81
C THR A 123 10.82 -25.84 4.02
N ARG A 124 10.00 -25.92 5.06
CA ARG A 124 10.16 -26.92 6.13
C ARG A 124 9.66 -28.26 5.63
#